data_AF-A0A671E7M2-F1
#
_entry.id   AF-A0A671E7M2-F1
#
_cell.length_a   1.000
_cell.length_b   1.000
_cell.length_c   1.000
_cell.angle_alpha   90.00
_cell.angle_beta   90.00
_cell.angle_gamma   90.00
#
_symmetry.space_group_name_H-M   'P 1'
#
loop_
_entity.id
_entity.type
_entity.pdbx_description
1 polymer ?
#
loop_
_entity_poly.entity_id
_entity_poly.type
_entity_poly.pdbx_seq_one_letter_code
_entity_poly.pdbx_strand_id
1 'polypeptide(L)'
;MHSAEKVPVQNPPIKWAEGHKGVFNIEVQAVSSVHTQDNHLEKFFTLCHSLESQVTFPIRVLDQKITETALEHELKLSIICLNSSRLEPLVLFLHLVLDKLFQLSVQPMVIAGQTANFSQFAFESVVAIANSLHNSKDLGKDQHGRNCLLASYVHYVFRLPELQRELPKSGGPAALPDPRYHTYGRTSAAAVSSKLLQARVMSSSNPDLVGTHCAADEEVKNIMSSKIADRNRMSYYCSGNNDAPCATGAPRPASKKHFHEELALQMVVSTGMVRETVFKYAWFFFELLVKSMAQYVHTVDKRDNFRRTRFSDRFKDDITTIVNVVTSEIAALLVKPTKENEQAEKINISLAFFLYDLLSLMDRGFVFNLIKHYCNQLSAKLNNLPTLISMRLEFLRILCSHEHYLNLNLFFMNADTAPPSPCPSISSQSAD
;
A
#
# COMPACT_ATOMS: atom_id res chain seq x y z
N MET A 1 24.69 -1.22 -41.95
CA MET A 1 25.14 -0.25 -42.97
C MET A 1 25.21 -1.00 -44.30
N HIS A 2 24.45 -0.56 -45.31
CA HIS A 2 24.52 -1.17 -46.64
C HIS A 2 25.65 -0.49 -47.45
N SER A 3 26.47 -1.27 -48.14
CA SER A 3 27.56 -0.79 -48.99
C SER A 3 27.03 0.01 -50.19
N ALA A 4 27.77 1.05 -50.54
CA ALA A 4 27.37 2.16 -51.41
C ALA A 4 27.39 1.87 -52.93
N GLU A 5 26.99 0.67 -53.39
CA GLU A 5 26.87 0.42 -54.82
C GLU A 5 25.47 -0.04 -55.21
N LYS A 6 24.84 0.81 -56.03
CA LYS A 6 23.50 0.70 -56.65
C LYS A 6 22.32 1.20 -55.81
N VAL A 7 22.25 2.52 -55.64
CA VAL A 7 20.97 3.21 -55.41
C VAL A 7 20.30 3.44 -56.78
N PRO A 8 19.04 3.00 -57.00
CA PRO A 8 18.32 3.24 -58.26
C PRO A 8 18.11 4.73 -58.52
N VAL A 9 18.01 5.13 -59.79
CA VAL A 9 17.72 6.52 -60.20
C VAL A 9 16.34 6.93 -59.66
N GLN A 10 16.31 7.79 -58.65
CA GLN A 10 15.07 8.36 -58.10
C GLN A 10 14.74 9.67 -58.81
N ASN A 11 13.47 9.86 -59.18
CA ASN A 11 12.92 11.11 -59.70
C ASN A 11 11.99 11.71 -58.63
N PRO A 12 12.24 12.94 -58.13
CA PRO A 12 13.26 13.90 -58.57
C PRO A 12 14.69 13.50 -58.16
N PRO A 13 15.73 13.98 -58.88
CA PRO A 13 17.11 13.59 -58.64
C PRO A 13 17.61 14.10 -57.28
N ILE A 14 17.77 13.17 -56.32
CA ILE A 14 18.41 13.45 -55.04
C ILE A 14 19.92 13.55 -55.30
N LYS A 15 20.47 14.77 -55.29
CA LYS A 15 21.91 15.03 -55.38
C LYS A 15 22.46 15.24 -53.97
N TRP A 16 23.39 14.38 -53.54
CA TRP A 16 24.10 14.55 -52.28
C TRP A 16 25.01 15.77 -52.35
N ALA A 17 24.85 16.72 -51.43
CA ALA A 17 25.51 18.02 -51.51
C ALA A 17 27.04 17.96 -51.26
N GLU A 18 27.55 16.95 -50.54
CA GLU A 18 28.94 16.96 -50.02
C GLU A 18 29.69 15.60 -50.10
N GLY A 19 29.55 14.86 -51.21
CA GLY A 19 30.45 13.73 -51.50
C GLY A 19 30.43 12.59 -50.48
N HIS A 20 29.23 12.16 -50.05
CA HIS A 20 29.01 11.09 -49.07
C HIS A 20 29.59 11.33 -47.67
N LYS A 21 30.10 12.52 -47.36
CA LYS A 21 30.39 12.88 -45.97
C LYS A 21 29.07 12.98 -45.20
N GLY A 22 28.96 12.23 -44.10
CA GLY A 22 27.80 12.30 -43.21
C GLY A 22 27.69 13.71 -42.65
N VAL A 23 26.60 14.41 -42.98
CA VAL A 23 26.36 15.80 -42.55
C VAL A 23 25.85 15.85 -41.11
N PHE A 24 25.00 14.89 -40.73
CA PHE A 24 24.49 14.71 -39.37
C PHE A 24 24.10 13.25 -39.16
N ASN A 25 24.09 12.82 -37.89
CA ASN A 25 23.53 11.55 -37.47
C ASN A 25 22.10 11.77 -36.99
N ILE A 26 21.14 10.99 -37.51
CA ILE A 26 19.78 10.92 -36.97
C ILE A 26 19.69 9.65 -36.13
N GLU A 27 19.37 9.80 -34.85
CA GLU A 27 18.90 8.71 -33.99
C GLU A 27 17.40 8.90 -33.76
N VAL A 28 16.60 7.88 -34.12
CA VAL A 28 15.14 7.90 -33.89
C VAL A 28 14.84 6.99 -32.72
N GLN A 29 14.54 7.59 -31.57
CA GLN A 29 14.00 6.87 -30.42
C GLN A 29 12.48 6.96 -30.44
N ALA A 30 11.80 5.86 -30.75
CA ALA A 30 10.36 5.79 -30.56
C ALA A 30 10.06 5.87 -29.05
N VAL A 31 9.03 6.59 -28.64
CA VAL A 31 8.53 6.59 -27.25
C VAL A 31 7.07 6.14 -27.29
N SER A 32 6.70 5.16 -26.47
CA SER A 32 5.34 4.61 -26.44
C SER A 32 4.81 4.60 -25.02
N SER A 33 3.55 5.00 -24.86
CA SER A 33 2.81 4.84 -23.61
C SER A 33 2.23 3.43 -23.45
N VAL A 34 2.36 2.58 -24.47
CA VAL A 34 1.79 1.23 -24.52
C VAL A 34 2.88 0.16 -24.47
N HIS A 35 4.01 0.42 -25.13
CA HIS A 35 5.10 -0.53 -25.23
C HIS A 35 6.26 -0.13 -24.32
N THR A 36 6.67 -1.03 -23.44
CA THR A 36 7.64 -0.76 -22.36
C THR A 36 9.05 -0.54 -22.86
N GLN A 37 9.40 -1.07 -24.05
CA GLN A 37 10.77 -1.06 -24.59
C GLN A 37 11.79 -1.64 -23.60
N ASP A 38 11.34 -2.56 -22.75
CA ASP A 38 12.14 -3.25 -21.76
C ASP A 38 11.71 -4.71 -21.74
N ASN A 39 12.66 -5.61 -21.99
CA ASN A 39 12.43 -7.04 -22.16
C ASN A 39 11.82 -7.68 -20.90
N HIS A 40 12.21 -7.22 -19.71
CA HIS A 40 11.72 -7.78 -18.45
C HIS A 40 10.27 -7.36 -18.20
N LEU A 41 9.96 -6.08 -18.42
CA LEU A 41 8.59 -5.58 -18.30
C LEU A 41 7.66 -6.18 -19.38
N GLU A 42 8.13 -6.28 -20.63
CA GLU A 42 7.35 -6.86 -21.73
C GLU A 42 7.01 -8.33 -21.46
N LYS A 43 8.02 -9.12 -21.04
CA LYS A 43 7.80 -10.52 -20.66
C LYS A 43 6.78 -10.64 -19.53
N PHE A 44 6.91 -9.82 -18.49
CA PHE A 44 5.99 -9.82 -17.35
C PHE A 44 4.55 -9.51 -17.75
N PHE A 45 4.32 -8.41 -18.48
CA PHE A 45 2.97 -8.03 -18.90
C PHE A 45 2.34 -9.04 -19.86
N THR A 46 3.13 -9.60 -20.78
CA THR A 46 2.63 -10.62 -21.72
C THR A 46 2.19 -11.89 -20.99
N LEU A 47 2.95 -12.33 -19.99
CA LEU A 47 2.61 -13.50 -19.18
C LEU A 47 1.39 -13.26 -18.28
N CYS A 48 1.28 -12.08 -17.65
CA CYS A 48 0.10 -11.69 -16.89
C CYS A 48 -1.15 -11.62 -17.79
N HIS A 49 -1.03 -11.06 -18.99
CA HIS A 49 -2.13 -10.99 -19.94
C HIS A 49 -2.58 -12.37 -20.40
N SER A 50 -1.63 -13.30 -20.60
CA SER A 50 -1.91 -14.69 -20.99
C SER A 50 -2.63 -15.49 -19.90
N LEU A 51 -2.52 -15.06 -18.65
CA LEU A 51 -3.25 -15.62 -17.52
C LEU A 51 -4.67 -15.07 -17.37
N GLU A 52 -4.86 -13.79 -17.69
CA GLU A 52 -6.15 -13.10 -17.53
C GLU A 52 -7.07 -13.31 -18.73
N SER A 53 -6.49 -13.36 -19.92
CA SER A 53 -7.21 -13.60 -21.16
C SER A 53 -7.16 -15.09 -21.47
N GLN A 54 -8.26 -15.67 -21.95
CA GLN A 54 -8.26 -17.05 -22.45
C GLN A 54 -7.44 -17.11 -23.75
N VAL A 55 -6.11 -17.20 -23.64
CA VAL A 55 -5.19 -17.31 -24.77
C VAL A 55 -5.02 -18.77 -25.16
N THR A 56 -4.96 -19.05 -26.46
CA THR A 56 -4.66 -20.39 -26.96
C THR A 56 -3.16 -20.65 -26.85
N PHE A 57 -2.76 -21.62 -26.03
CA PHE A 57 -1.37 -22.06 -25.94
C PHE A 57 -0.97 -22.85 -27.19
N PRO A 58 0.31 -22.79 -27.60
CA PRO A 58 1.45 -22.12 -26.96
C PRO A 58 1.58 -20.64 -27.33
N ILE A 59 1.95 -19.80 -26.37
CA ILE A 59 2.18 -18.37 -26.59
C ILE A 59 3.62 -18.12 -27.02
N ARG A 60 3.86 -17.12 -27.87
CA ARG A 60 5.21 -16.61 -28.15
C ARG A 60 5.42 -15.33 -27.37
N VAL A 61 6.46 -15.31 -26.54
CA VAL A 61 6.87 -14.14 -25.76
C VAL A 61 8.31 -13.83 -26.14
N LEU A 62 8.53 -12.66 -26.74
CA LEU A 62 9.80 -12.35 -27.42
C LEU A 62 10.10 -13.45 -28.45
N ASP A 63 11.27 -14.10 -28.36
CA ASP A 63 11.69 -15.20 -29.22
C ASP A 63 11.40 -16.61 -28.65
N GLN A 64 10.73 -16.71 -27.49
CA GLN A 64 10.52 -17.97 -26.78
C GLN A 64 9.08 -18.47 -26.92
N LYS A 65 8.92 -19.77 -27.17
CA LYS A 65 7.63 -20.45 -27.21
C LYS A 65 7.32 -21.04 -25.84
N ILE A 66 6.27 -20.56 -25.19
CA ILE A 66 5.88 -20.94 -23.83
C ILE A 66 4.62 -21.81 -23.89
N THR A 67 4.71 -23.00 -23.28
CA THR A 67 3.59 -23.93 -23.12
C THR A 67 2.82 -23.62 -21.83
N GLU A 68 1.58 -24.11 -21.72
CA GLU A 68 0.76 -23.91 -20.51
C GLU A 68 1.45 -24.49 -19.26
N THR A 69 2.12 -25.64 -19.40
CA THR A 69 2.87 -26.29 -18.32
C THR A 69 4.10 -25.52 -17.86
N ALA A 70 4.70 -24.71 -18.73
CA ALA A 70 5.86 -23.88 -18.41
C ALA A 70 5.47 -22.48 -17.90
N LEU A 71 4.20 -22.08 -18.08
CA LEU A 71 3.72 -20.73 -17.78
C LEU A 71 3.98 -20.32 -16.33
N GLU A 72 3.69 -21.21 -15.38
CA GLU A 72 3.89 -20.93 -13.95
C GLU A 72 5.36 -20.62 -13.64
N HIS A 73 6.27 -21.46 -14.15
CA HIS A 73 7.71 -21.29 -13.96
C HIS A 73 8.22 -20.00 -14.61
N GLU A 74 7.84 -19.76 -15.86
CA GLU A 74 8.24 -18.56 -16.60
C GLU A 74 7.71 -17.29 -15.96
N LEU A 75 6.50 -17.31 -15.41
CA LEU A 75 5.96 -16.17 -14.69
C LEU A 75 6.68 -15.92 -13.37
N LYS A 76 7.01 -16.96 -12.59
CA LYS A 76 7.84 -16.80 -11.37
C LYS A 76 9.16 -16.13 -11.68
N LEU A 77 9.87 -16.60 -12.72
CA LEU A 77 11.11 -15.98 -13.16
C LEU A 77 10.89 -14.54 -13.62
N SER A 78 9.84 -14.29 -14.40
CA SER A 78 9.53 -12.95 -14.89
C SER A 78 9.23 -11.96 -13.76
N ILE A 79 8.55 -12.39 -12.70
CA ILE A 79 8.28 -11.58 -11.50
C ILE A 79 9.61 -11.22 -10.82
N ILE A 80 10.48 -12.20 -10.57
CA ILE A 80 11.78 -11.99 -9.92
C ILE A 80 12.69 -11.05 -10.74
N CYS A 81 12.66 -11.17 -12.07
CA CYS A 81 13.49 -10.36 -12.96
C CYS A 81 13.01 -8.90 -13.13
N LEU A 82 11.88 -8.49 -12.55
CA LEU A 82 11.39 -7.11 -12.67
C LEU A 82 12.38 -6.06 -12.14
N ASN A 83 13.13 -6.40 -11.09
CA ASN A 83 14.15 -5.50 -10.54
C ASN A 83 15.37 -5.30 -11.45
N SER A 84 15.53 -6.13 -12.49
CA SER A 84 16.57 -5.99 -13.52
C SER A 84 16.15 -5.06 -14.66
N SER A 85 14.92 -4.56 -14.66
CA SER A 85 14.42 -3.61 -15.67
C SER A 85 15.17 -2.28 -15.59
N ARG A 86 15.27 -1.58 -16.72
CA ARG A 86 15.80 -0.21 -16.73
C ARG A 86 14.93 0.71 -15.86
N LEU A 87 15.57 1.62 -15.11
CA LEU A 87 14.89 2.49 -14.15
C LEU A 87 13.79 3.34 -14.80
N GLU A 88 14.08 3.96 -15.95
CA GLU A 88 13.14 4.85 -16.64
C GLU A 88 11.86 4.13 -17.09
N PRO A 89 11.91 3.02 -17.85
CA PRO A 89 10.73 2.19 -18.13
C PRO A 89 10.01 1.71 -16.85
N LEU A 90 10.76 1.28 -15.83
CA LEU A 90 10.15 0.82 -14.59
C LEU A 90 9.35 1.93 -13.89
N VAL A 91 9.85 3.16 -13.88
CA VAL A 91 9.16 4.33 -13.32
C VAL A 91 7.91 4.67 -14.12
N LEU A 92 7.99 4.69 -15.45
CA LEU A 92 6.86 4.99 -16.34
C LEU A 92 5.70 3.99 -16.16
N PHE A 93 6.02 2.70 -16.05
CA PHE A 93 5.04 1.62 -15.93
C PHE A 93 4.82 1.16 -14.48
N LEU A 94 5.40 1.85 -13.48
CA LEU A 94 5.42 1.41 -12.07
C LEU A 94 4.02 1.07 -11.54
N HIS A 95 3.05 1.93 -11.87
CA HIS A 95 1.67 1.75 -11.41
C HIS A 95 1.04 0.47 -11.96
N LEU A 96 1.30 0.11 -13.22
CA LEU A 96 0.81 -1.12 -13.83
C LEU A 96 1.55 -2.34 -13.28
N VAL A 97 2.87 -2.23 -13.07
CA VAL A 97 3.68 -3.30 -12.47
C VAL A 97 3.18 -3.62 -11.07
N LEU A 98 3.02 -2.60 -10.20
CA LEU A 98 2.55 -2.81 -8.84
C LEU A 98 1.11 -3.32 -8.79
N ASP A 99 0.22 -2.84 -9.65
CA ASP A 99 -1.16 -3.32 -9.73
C ASP A 99 -1.21 -4.82 -10.08
N LYS A 100 -0.45 -5.26 -11.10
CA LYS A 100 -0.34 -6.68 -11.45
C LYS A 100 0.30 -7.53 -10.36
N LEU A 101 1.36 -7.05 -9.70
CA LEU A 101 1.97 -7.76 -8.58
C LEU A 101 0.99 -7.91 -7.40
N PHE A 102 0.21 -6.88 -7.09
CA PHE A 102 -0.80 -6.94 -6.03
C PHE A 102 -2.00 -7.82 -6.40
N GLN A 103 -2.37 -7.87 -7.67
CA GLN A 103 -3.39 -8.80 -8.16
C GLN A 103 -2.91 -10.25 -8.01
N LEU A 104 -1.69 -10.55 -8.44
CA LEU A 104 -1.08 -11.88 -8.33
C LEU A 104 -0.85 -12.32 -6.88
N SER A 105 -0.73 -11.39 -5.93
CA SER A 105 -0.59 -11.74 -4.51
C SER A 105 -1.91 -12.18 -3.89
N VAL A 106 -3.02 -11.58 -4.29
CA VAL A 106 -4.34 -11.83 -3.69
C VAL A 106 -5.11 -12.94 -4.40
N GLN A 107 -4.91 -13.10 -5.71
CA GLN A 107 -5.65 -14.04 -6.53
C GLN A 107 -4.83 -15.31 -6.78
N PRO A 108 -5.18 -16.45 -6.15
CA PRO A 108 -4.63 -17.74 -6.57
C PRO A 108 -5.02 -17.99 -8.01
N MET A 109 -4.05 -18.32 -8.86
CA MET A 109 -4.28 -18.53 -10.28
C MET A 109 -4.44 -20.02 -10.55
N VAL A 110 -5.28 -20.40 -11.51
CA VAL A 110 -5.40 -21.80 -11.94
C VAL A 110 -4.66 -21.95 -13.27
N ILE A 111 -3.59 -22.73 -13.28
CA ILE A 111 -2.77 -23.03 -14.47
C ILE A 111 -2.80 -24.54 -14.67
N ALA A 112 -3.22 -25.02 -15.85
CA ALA A 112 -3.33 -26.45 -16.15
C ALA A 112 -4.11 -27.25 -15.06
N GLY A 113 -5.13 -26.64 -14.45
CA GLY A 113 -5.94 -27.26 -13.40
C GLY A 113 -5.33 -27.27 -12.00
N GLN A 114 -4.11 -26.73 -11.81
CA GLN A 114 -3.45 -26.58 -10.52
C GLN A 114 -3.51 -25.14 -10.01
N THR A 115 -3.64 -24.96 -8.69
CA THR A 115 -3.61 -23.63 -8.08
C THR A 115 -2.16 -23.19 -7.87
N ALA A 116 -1.73 -22.17 -8.60
CA ALA A 116 -0.43 -21.53 -8.43
C ALA A 116 -0.55 -20.32 -7.48
N ASN A 117 0.37 -20.22 -6.53
CA ASN A 117 0.46 -19.08 -5.62
C ASN A 117 1.72 -18.26 -5.94
N PHE A 118 1.51 -16.98 -6.28
CA PHE A 118 2.58 -16.03 -6.60
C PHE A 118 2.82 -15.00 -5.48
N SER A 119 2.14 -15.11 -4.33
CA SER A 119 2.12 -14.05 -3.32
C SER A 119 3.49 -13.73 -2.73
N GLN A 120 4.30 -14.74 -2.42
CA GLN A 120 5.66 -14.54 -1.95
C GLN A 120 6.55 -13.88 -3.01
N PHE A 121 6.55 -14.41 -4.24
CA PHE A 121 7.34 -13.85 -5.35
C PHE A 121 6.96 -12.41 -5.67
N ALA A 122 5.65 -12.12 -5.68
CA ALA A 122 5.14 -10.78 -5.91
C ALA A 122 5.56 -9.82 -4.79
N PHE A 123 5.44 -10.25 -3.53
CA PHE A 123 5.88 -9.46 -2.38
C PHE A 123 7.38 -9.16 -2.41
N GLU A 124 8.22 -10.17 -2.60
CA GLU A 124 9.68 -10.00 -2.70
C GLU A 124 10.07 -9.07 -3.86
N SER A 125 9.35 -9.13 -4.98
CA SER A 125 9.57 -8.24 -6.12
C SER A 125 9.17 -6.80 -5.83
N VAL A 126 8.06 -6.57 -5.11
CA VAL A 126 7.67 -5.23 -4.63
C VAL A 126 8.74 -4.68 -3.68
N VAL A 127 9.28 -5.52 -2.78
CA VAL A 127 10.37 -5.13 -1.87
C VAL A 127 11.63 -4.74 -2.65
N ALA A 128 12.00 -5.53 -3.66
CA ALA A 128 13.15 -5.24 -4.52
C ALA A 128 12.98 -3.93 -5.30
N ILE A 129 11.81 -3.74 -5.92
CA ILE A 129 11.46 -2.51 -6.66
C ILE A 129 11.49 -1.30 -5.72
N ALA A 130 10.87 -1.39 -4.54
CA ALA A 130 10.86 -0.29 -3.57
C ALA A 130 12.28 0.09 -3.14
N ASN A 131 13.16 -0.90 -2.91
CA ASN A 131 14.56 -0.66 -2.58
C ASN A 131 15.33 -0.01 -3.74
N SER A 132 15.13 -0.48 -4.97
CA SER A 132 15.76 0.08 -6.17
C SER A 132 15.36 1.54 -6.39
N LEU A 133 14.06 1.83 -6.32
CA LEU A 133 13.53 3.19 -6.46
C LEU A 133 14.06 4.12 -5.34
N HIS A 134 14.13 3.64 -4.11
CA HIS A 134 14.60 4.46 -2.99
C HIS A 134 16.11 4.77 -3.05
N ASN A 135 16.92 3.86 -3.59
CA ASN A 135 18.37 4.02 -3.74
C ASN A 135 18.76 4.73 -5.04
N SER A 136 17.82 4.92 -5.97
CA SER A 136 18.07 5.70 -7.18
C SER A 136 18.39 7.16 -6.85
N LYS A 137 19.41 7.70 -7.52
CA LYS A 137 19.82 9.11 -7.38
C LYS A 137 18.92 10.06 -8.17
N ASP A 138 18.25 9.55 -9.20
CA ASP A 138 17.42 10.34 -10.12
C ASP A 138 16.03 10.62 -9.55
N LEU A 139 15.65 9.92 -8.47
CA LEU A 139 14.36 10.05 -7.82
C LEU A 139 14.45 10.88 -6.53
N GLY A 140 13.62 11.92 -6.45
CA GLY A 140 13.54 12.80 -5.29
C GLY A 140 13.02 12.12 -4.02
N LYS A 141 13.48 12.63 -2.88
CA LYS A 141 12.96 12.28 -1.55
C LYS A 141 12.25 13.48 -0.93
N ASP A 142 11.20 13.22 -0.16
CA ASP A 142 10.48 14.25 0.57
C ASP A 142 11.26 14.70 1.81
N GLN A 143 10.73 15.68 2.54
CA GLN A 143 11.30 16.20 3.79
C GLN A 143 11.49 15.14 4.89
N HIS A 144 10.80 14.00 4.79
CA HIS A 144 10.90 12.88 5.74
C HIS A 144 11.85 11.78 5.22
N GLY A 145 12.53 12.01 4.09
CA GLY A 145 13.43 11.06 3.46
C GLY A 145 12.71 9.91 2.76
N ARG A 146 11.40 10.00 2.50
CA ARG A 146 10.62 8.99 1.76
C ARG A 146 10.74 9.25 0.26
N ASN A 147 10.69 8.20 -0.55
CA ASN A 147 10.73 8.35 -2.00
C ASN A 147 9.41 8.98 -2.50
N CYS A 148 9.50 10.11 -3.21
CA CYS A 148 8.33 10.88 -3.63
C CYS A 148 7.40 10.11 -4.59
N LEU A 149 7.97 9.26 -5.44
CA LEU A 149 7.21 8.45 -6.40
C LEU A 149 6.39 7.38 -5.68
N LEU A 150 7.01 6.64 -4.76
CA LEU A 150 6.33 5.64 -3.93
C LEU A 150 5.24 6.29 -3.06
N ALA A 151 5.55 7.43 -2.41
CA ALA A 151 4.57 8.17 -1.62
C ALA A 151 3.38 8.62 -2.49
N SER A 152 3.64 9.14 -3.69
CA SER A 152 2.60 9.55 -4.64
C SER A 152 1.76 8.38 -5.15
N TYR A 153 2.39 7.24 -5.43
CA TYR A 153 1.70 6.01 -5.82
C TYR A 153 0.72 5.56 -4.73
N VAL A 154 1.21 5.43 -3.50
CA VAL A 154 0.39 5.03 -2.35
C VAL A 154 -0.74 6.05 -2.15
N HIS A 155 -0.46 7.35 -2.25
CA HIS A 155 -1.44 8.40 -2.03
C HIS A 155 -2.55 8.44 -3.09
N TYR A 156 -2.20 8.47 -4.37
CA TYR A 156 -3.11 8.82 -5.47
C TYR A 156 -3.50 7.64 -6.38
N VAL A 157 -2.67 6.61 -6.45
CA VAL A 157 -2.79 5.57 -7.49
C VAL A 157 -3.27 4.24 -6.91
N PHE A 158 -2.78 3.87 -5.73
CA PHE A 158 -3.08 2.58 -5.11
C PHE A 158 -4.60 2.32 -4.97
N ARG A 159 -5.03 1.17 -5.48
CA ARG A 159 -6.38 0.62 -5.35
C ARG A 159 -6.30 -0.84 -4.95
N LEU A 160 -7.31 -1.32 -4.22
CA LEU A 160 -7.46 -2.76 -3.98
C LEU A 160 -7.62 -3.50 -5.32
N PRO A 161 -6.92 -4.63 -5.52
CA PRO A 161 -7.14 -5.48 -6.69
C PRO A 161 -8.61 -5.87 -6.81
N GLU A 162 -9.24 -5.55 -7.93
CA GLU A 162 -10.65 -5.88 -8.16
C GLU A 162 -10.80 -7.38 -8.35
N LEU A 163 -11.41 -8.05 -7.36
CA LEU A 163 -11.82 -9.44 -7.49
C LEU A 163 -12.89 -9.52 -8.59
N GLN A 164 -12.51 -10.12 -9.72
CA GLN A 164 -13.38 -10.34 -10.87
C GLN A 164 -14.69 -10.97 -10.38
N ARG A 165 -15.75 -10.16 -10.35
CA ARG A 165 -17.08 -10.60 -9.94
C ARG A 165 -17.55 -11.56 -11.02
N GLU A 166 -17.68 -12.84 -10.70
CA GLU A 166 -18.30 -13.81 -11.60
C GLU A 166 -19.65 -13.23 -12.04
N LEU A 167 -19.77 -12.92 -13.33
CA LEU A 167 -21.03 -12.47 -13.89
C LEU A 167 -21.97 -13.67 -13.82
N PRO A 168 -23.13 -13.59 -13.14
CA PRO A 168 -24.10 -14.66 -13.21
C PRO A 168 -24.50 -14.80 -14.68
N LYS A 169 -24.31 -16.00 -15.23
CA LYS A 169 -24.79 -16.38 -16.56
C LYS A 169 -26.32 -16.30 -16.55
N SER A 170 -26.88 -15.13 -16.82
CA SER A 170 -28.28 -14.96 -17.19
C SER A 170 -28.33 -14.73 -18.69
N GLY A 171 -28.94 -15.67 -19.41
CA GLY A 171 -29.01 -15.71 -20.87
C GLY A 171 -29.91 -14.63 -21.47
N GLY A 172 -29.41 -13.40 -21.52
CA GLY A 172 -29.94 -12.30 -22.33
C GLY A 172 -29.01 -11.96 -23.51
N PRO A 173 -29.52 -11.35 -24.60
CA PRO A 173 -28.78 -11.18 -25.84
C PRO A 173 -27.54 -10.30 -25.65
N ALA A 174 -26.46 -10.70 -26.33
CA ALA A 174 -25.10 -10.19 -26.17
C ALA A 174 -25.02 -8.66 -26.27
N ALA A 175 -24.80 -8.02 -25.13
CA ALA A 175 -24.21 -6.68 -25.12
C ALA A 175 -22.73 -6.81 -25.47
N LEU A 176 -22.30 -6.02 -26.46
CA LEU A 176 -20.91 -5.88 -26.90
C LEU A 176 -19.94 -5.74 -25.71
N PRO A 177 -18.72 -6.32 -25.79
CA PRO A 177 -17.72 -6.14 -24.75
C PRO A 177 -17.28 -4.66 -24.76
N ASP A 178 -17.77 -3.91 -23.78
CA ASP A 178 -17.37 -2.52 -23.55
C ASP A 178 -15.86 -2.49 -23.21
N PRO A 179 -15.01 -1.78 -23.97
CA PRO A 179 -13.60 -1.64 -23.66
C PRO A 179 -13.46 -0.78 -22.40
N ARG A 180 -13.41 -1.44 -21.24
CA ARG A 180 -13.27 -0.81 -19.93
C ARG A 180 -11.88 -0.21 -19.72
N TYR A 181 -11.61 0.90 -20.40
CA TYR A 181 -10.60 1.92 -20.03
C TYR A 181 -11.28 3.24 -19.66
N HIS A 182 -12.47 3.18 -19.06
CA HIS A 182 -13.09 4.37 -18.50
C HIS A 182 -12.38 4.73 -17.19
N THR A 183 -12.04 6.01 -17.05
CA THR A 183 -11.49 6.72 -15.88
C THR A 183 -12.44 6.73 -14.67
N TYR A 184 -13.08 5.61 -14.34
CA TYR A 184 -13.89 5.49 -13.14
C TYR A 184 -13.01 5.33 -11.90
N GLY A 185 -13.24 6.20 -10.91
CA GLY A 185 -12.86 5.94 -9.51
C GLY A 185 -11.48 6.43 -9.06
N ARG A 186 -11.08 7.68 -9.39
CA ARG A 186 -10.09 8.39 -8.54
C ARG A 186 -10.67 8.74 -7.15
N THR A 187 -11.99 8.61 -6.96
CA THR A 187 -12.72 9.20 -5.84
C THR A 187 -12.60 8.44 -4.52
N SER A 188 -12.58 7.10 -4.48
CA SER A 188 -12.59 6.37 -3.21
C SER A 188 -11.23 6.36 -2.50
N ALA A 189 -10.15 6.03 -3.21
CA ALA A 189 -8.80 5.99 -2.64
C ALA A 189 -8.32 7.37 -2.21
N ALA A 190 -8.56 8.41 -3.03
CA ALA A 190 -8.24 9.78 -2.70
C ALA A 190 -9.10 10.31 -1.54
N ALA A 191 -10.41 10.00 -1.49
CA ALA A 191 -11.26 10.42 -0.37
C ALA A 191 -10.88 9.74 0.95
N VAL A 192 -10.56 8.44 0.94
CA VAL A 192 -10.07 7.73 2.14
C VAL A 192 -8.73 8.29 2.59
N SER A 193 -7.81 8.55 1.65
CA SER A 193 -6.52 9.20 1.91
C SER A 193 -6.70 10.60 2.49
N SER A 194 -7.62 11.39 1.94
CA SER A 194 -7.96 12.74 2.41
C SER A 194 -8.57 12.72 3.81
N LYS A 195 -9.44 11.76 4.13
CA LYS A 195 -10.01 11.60 5.49
C LYS A 195 -8.93 11.25 6.51
N LEU A 196 -8.01 10.33 6.16
CA LEU A 196 -6.86 10.01 7.01
C LEU A 196 -5.90 11.20 7.16
N LEU A 197 -5.67 11.98 6.10
CA LEU A 197 -4.79 13.15 6.13
C LEU A 197 -5.42 14.31 6.92
N GLN A 198 -6.72 14.56 6.73
CA GLN A 198 -7.49 15.53 7.51
C GLN A 198 -7.40 15.19 9.00
N ALA A 199 -7.51 13.90 9.35
CA ALA A 199 -7.31 13.43 10.71
C ALA A 199 -5.90 13.66 11.27
N ARG A 200 -4.89 13.90 10.42
CA ARG A 200 -3.53 14.27 10.84
C ARG A 200 -3.32 15.78 10.92
N VAL A 201 -4.02 16.58 10.10
CA VAL A 201 -3.87 18.04 10.00
C VAL A 201 -4.74 18.81 10.99
N MET A 202 -5.86 18.25 11.47
CA MET A 202 -6.69 18.88 12.52
C MET A 202 -6.06 18.83 13.93
N SER A 203 -4.81 18.38 14.02
CA SER A 203 -3.99 18.40 15.22
C SER A 203 -3.69 19.84 15.64
N SER A 204 -4.28 20.28 16.76
CA SER A 204 -4.13 21.63 17.34
C SER A 204 -2.78 21.87 18.05
N SER A 205 -1.74 21.11 17.71
CA SER A 205 -0.44 21.12 18.40
C SER A 205 0.63 21.95 17.69
N ASN A 206 0.28 22.67 16.62
CA ASN A 206 1.23 23.51 15.89
C ASN A 206 0.77 24.98 15.90
N PRO A 207 1.42 25.88 16.66
CA PRO A 207 1.00 27.27 16.78
C PRO A 207 1.28 28.10 15.51
N ASP A 208 2.01 27.56 14.53
CA ASP A 208 2.49 28.31 13.36
C ASP A 208 1.71 28.04 12.05
N LEU A 209 0.58 27.33 12.09
CA LEU A 209 -0.28 27.16 10.92
C LEU A 209 -1.54 28.02 11.08
N VAL A 210 -1.52 29.21 10.47
CA VAL A 210 -2.74 29.99 10.19
C VAL A 210 -3.60 29.21 9.19
N GLY A 211 -4.43 28.30 9.71
CA GLY A 211 -5.33 27.46 8.94
C GLY A 211 -6.74 28.07 8.88
N THR A 212 -7.23 28.32 7.67
CA THR A 212 -8.58 28.80 7.38
C THR A 212 -9.63 27.84 7.97
N HIS A 213 -10.39 28.29 8.97
CA HIS A 213 -11.47 27.51 9.58
C HIS A 213 -12.57 27.19 8.56
N CYS A 214 -12.83 25.90 8.33
CA CYS A 214 -14.07 25.46 7.68
C CYS A 214 -15.18 25.44 8.75
N ALA A 215 -16.29 26.15 8.49
CA ALA A 215 -17.34 26.36 9.49
C ALA A 215 -18.01 25.04 9.92
N ALA A 216 -18.18 24.88 11.23
CA ALA A 216 -18.78 23.70 11.89
C ALA A 216 -20.21 23.35 11.41
N ASP A 217 -20.86 24.27 10.69
CA ASP A 217 -22.25 24.13 10.23
C ASP A 217 -22.42 23.14 9.06
N GLU A 218 -21.41 22.88 8.25
CA GLU A 218 -21.50 21.93 7.12
C GLU A 218 -21.50 20.46 7.58
N GLU A 219 -20.82 20.15 8.70
CA GLU A 219 -20.77 18.80 9.26
C GLU A 219 -22.12 18.39 9.87
N VAL A 220 -22.78 19.32 10.55
CA VAL A 220 -24.11 19.13 11.15
C VAL A 220 -25.17 18.87 10.09
N LYS A 221 -25.06 19.52 8.92
CA LYS A 221 -25.99 19.36 7.79
C LYS A 221 -25.92 17.96 7.18
N ASN A 222 -24.71 17.39 7.07
CA ASN A 222 -24.50 16.01 6.59
C ASN A 222 -25.04 14.95 7.57
N ILE A 223 -24.96 15.21 8.88
CA ILE A 223 -25.48 14.31 9.92
C ILE A 223 -27.01 14.29 9.93
N MET A 224 -27.68 15.43 9.67
CA MET A 224 -29.14 15.49 9.63
C MET A 224 -29.72 14.81 8.39
N SER A 225 -29.02 14.81 7.26
CA SER A 225 -29.49 14.17 6.02
C SER A 225 -29.49 12.63 6.06
N SER A 226 -28.69 11.99 6.93
CA SER A 226 -28.57 10.53 6.98
C SER A 226 -29.67 9.83 7.79
N LYS A 227 -30.42 10.56 8.63
CA LYS A 227 -31.40 9.98 9.57
C LYS A 227 -32.77 9.66 8.97
N ILE A 228 -33.01 9.96 7.70
CA ILE A 228 -34.34 9.80 7.07
C ILE A 228 -34.50 8.43 6.35
N ALA A 229 -33.42 7.68 6.11
CA ALA A 229 -33.46 6.49 5.24
C ALA A 229 -33.67 5.13 5.94
N ASP A 230 -33.43 4.98 7.24
CA ASP A 230 -33.45 3.65 7.90
C ASP A 230 -34.52 3.53 8.98
N ARG A 231 -35.77 3.38 8.55
CA ARG A 231 -36.86 2.83 9.36
C ARG A 231 -37.45 1.61 8.65
N ASN A 232 -36.81 0.45 8.82
CA ASN A 232 -37.42 -0.89 8.95
C ASN A 232 -36.45 -2.01 8.53
N ARG A 233 -35.92 -2.75 9.50
CA ARG A 233 -35.98 -4.23 9.47
C ARG A 233 -35.55 -4.85 10.80
N MET A 234 -36.49 -5.59 11.38
CA MET A 234 -36.40 -6.33 12.64
C MET A 234 -35.48 -7.55 12.49
N SER A 235 -34.58 -7.73 13.44
CA SER A 235 -33.62 -8.84 13.57
C SER A 235 -34.31 -10.08 14.14
N TYR A 236 -34.11 -11.24 13.51
CA TYR A 236 -34.34 -12.54 14.15
C TYR A 236 -32.98 -13.21 14.41
N TYR A 237 -32.68 -13.42 15.68
CA TYR A 237 -31.65 -14.33 16.16
C TYR A 237 -32.12 -15.78 16.00
N CYS A 238 -31.24 -16.66 15.54
CA CYS A 238 -31.30 -18.09 15.85
C CYS A 238 -29.89 -18.57 16.23
N SER A 239 -29.80 -19.13 17.44
CA SER A 239 -28.70 -19.95 17.95
C SER A 239 -29.01 -21.43 17.66
N GLY A 240 -28.00 -22.28 17.44
CA GLY A 240 -28.22 -23.72 17.37
C GLY A 240 -27.03 -24.55 16.86
N ASN A 241 -26.41 -25.30 17.77
CA ASN A 241 -25.57 -26.48 17.52
C ASN A 241 -26.27 -27.52 16.63
N ASN A 242 -25.51 -28.29 15.83
CA ASN A 242 -25.46 -29.76 15.91
C ASN A 242 -24.56 -30.41 14.84
N ASP A 243 -23.91 -31.49 15.28
CA ASP A 243 -23.21 -32.51 14.52
C ASP A 243 -24.10 -33.26 13.51
N ALA A 244 -23.65 -33.38 12.25
CA ALA A 244 -23.90 -34.51 11.34
C ALA A 244 -23.00 -34.42 10.09
N PRO A 245 -22.44 -35.53 9.58
CA PRO A 245 -21.56 -35.52 8.42
C PRO A 245 -22.37 -35.67 7.11
N CYS A 246 -22.09 -34.82 6.11
CA CYS A 246 -22.60 -35.01 4.75
C CYS A 246 -21.45 -34.93 3.75
N ALA A 247 -21.23 -36.06 3.06
CA ALA A 247 -20.37 -36.18 1.89
C ALA A 247 -21.18 -35.84 0.63
N THR A 248 -20.65 -34.96 -0.22
CA THR A 248 -20.66 -35.00 -1.70
C THR A 248 -20.05 -33.69 -2.23
N GLY A 249 -19.24 -33.82 -3.29
CA GLY A 249 -18.27 -32.81 -3.73
C GLY A 249 -18.85 -31.52 -4.28
N ALA A 250 -18.77 -30.46 -3.49
CA ALA A 250 -18.63 -29.10 -3.98
C ALA A 250 -17.18 -28.65 -3.73
N PRO A 251 -16.46 -28.05 -4.70
CA PRO A 251 -15.19 -27.41 -4.38
C PRO A 251 -15.53 -26.33 -3.34
N ARG A 252 -14.92 -26.44 -2.15
CA ARG A 252 -15.01 -25.40 -1.13
C ARG A 252 -14.77 -24.05 -1.82
N PRO A 253 -15.63 -23.04 -1.64
CA PRO A 253 -15.37 -21.72 -2.20
C PRO A 253 -13.99 -21.30 -1.68
N ALA A 254 -13.04 -21.07 -2.59
CA ALA A 254 -11.74 -20.56 -2.24
C ALA A 254 -11.95 -19.31 -1.38
N SER A 255 -11.50 -19.36 -0.12
CA SER A 255 -11.65 -18.25 0.82
C SER A 255 -11.10 -17.00 0.14
N LYS A 256 -11.95 -15.98 -0.06
CA LYS A 256 -11.54 -14.72 -0.69
C LYS A 256 -10.42 -14.12 0.15
N LYS A 257 -9.20 -14.13 -0.37
CA LYS A 257 -8.06 -13.48 0.29
C LYS A 257 -8.25 -11.97 0.21
N HIS A 258 -8.03 -11.27 1.32
CA HIS A 258 -7.99 -9.82 1.33
C HIS A 258 -6.55 -9.33 1.22
N PHE A 259 -6.32 -8.25 0.46
CA PHE A 259 -4.96 -7.74 0.24
C PHE A 259 -4.23 -7.40 1.55
N HIS A 260 -4.91 -6.79 2.53
CA HIS A 260 -4.27 -6.48 3.81
C HIS A 260 -3.86 -7.75 4.58
N GLU A 261 -4.66 -8.81 4.53
CA GLU A 261 -4.33 -10.08 5.19
C GLU A 261 -3.13 -10.74 4.52
N GLU A 262 -3.09 -10.80 3.19
CA GLU A 262 -1.94 -11.38 2.48
C GLU A 262 -0.69 -10.51 2.65
N LEU A 263 -0.81 -9.18 2.59
CA LEU A 263 0.34 -8.28 2.81
C LEU A 263 0.93 -8.45 4.21
N ALA A 264 0.08 -8.49 5.25
CA ALA A 264 0.55 -8.72 6.62
C ALA A 264 1.18 -10.10 6.78
N LEU A 265 0.56 -11.14 6.22
CA LEU A 265 1.12 -12.49 6.21
C LEU A 265 2.51 -12.51 5.57
N GLN A 266 2.68 -11.89 4.39
CA GLN A 266 3.97 -11.84 3.70
C GLN A 266 5.03 -11.07 4.51
N MET A 267 4.66 -10.00 5.21
CA MET A 267 5.57 -9.32 6.14
C MET A 267 5.99 -10.24 7.30
N VAL A 268 5.06 -11.02 7.86
CA VAL A 268 5.35 -11.97 8.96
C VAL A 268 6.29 -13.10 8.52
N VAL A 269 6.06 -13.69 7.34
CA VAL A 269 6.87 -14.81 6.85
C VAL A 269 8.17 -14.38 6.16
N SER A 270 8.37 -13.08 5.93
CA SER A 270 9.59 -12.56 5.32
C SER A 270 10.83 -12.86 6.17
N THR A 271 11.94 -13.23 5.53
CA THR A 271 13.20 -13.56 6.21
C THR A 271 14.41 -12.92 5.50
N GLY A 272 15.56 -12.95 6.17
CA GLY A 272 16.84 -12.45 5.62
C GLY A 272 16.77 -10.99 5.15
N MET A 273 17.39 -10.72 3.99
CA MET A 273 17.48 -9.39 3.38
C MET A 273 16.12 -8.79 3.01
N VAL A 274 15.12 -9.62 2.69
CA VAL A 274 13.77 -9.15 2.36
C VAL A 274 13.16 -8.48 3.59
N ARG A 275 13.21 -9.16 4.74
CA ARG A 275 12.69 -8.64 6.01
C ARG A 275 13.38 -7.34 6.43
N GLU A 276 14.71 -7.29 6.33
CA GLU A 276 15.48 -6.08 6.63
C GLU A 276 15.05 -4.90 5.73
N THR A 277 14.82 -5.16 4.44
CA THR A 277 14.39 -4.16 3.48
C THR A 277 12.95 -3.69 3.72
N VAL A 278 12.05 -4.62 4.07
CA VAL A 278 10.67 -4.32 4.45
C VAL A 278 10.65 -3.34 5.62
N PHE A 279 11.43 -3.61 6.67
CA PHE A 279 11.46 -2.73 7.83
C PHE A 279 12.25 -1.44 7.57
N LYS A 280 13.31 -1.48 6.77
CA LYS A 280 14.01 -0.27 6.32
C LYS A 280 13.06 0.74 5.65
N TYR A 281 12.10 0.24 4.87
CA TYR A 281 11.07 1.04 4.21
C TYR A 281 9.67 0.79 4.80
N ALA A 282 9.59 0.57 6.13
CA ALA A 282 8.34 0.20 6.80
C ALA A 282 7.18 1.16 6.52
N TRP A 283 7.46 2.47 6.41
CA TRP A 283 6.46 3.50 6.07
C TRP A 283 5.64 3.13 4.84
N PHE A 284 6.26 2.57 3.79
CA PHE A 284 5.59 2.25 2.53
C PHE A 284 4.61 1.09 2.72
N PHE A 285 5.07 0.02 3.38
CA PHE A 285 4.25 -1.16 3.62
C PHE A 285 3.12 -0.91 4.63
N PHE A 286 3.38 -0.12 5.68
CA PHE A 286 2.36 0.28 6.64
C PHE A 286 1.30 1.18 6.00
N GLU A 287 1.68 2.14 5.16
CA GLU A 287 0.68 2.96 4.46
C GLU A 287 -0.16 2.14 3.47
N LEU A 288 0.45 1.18 2.75
CA LEU A 288 -0.31 0.23 1.91
C LEU A 288 -1.29 -0.61 2.74
N LEU A 289 -0.84 -1.11 3.89
CA LEU A 289 -1.65 -1.92 4.79
C LEU A 289 -2.84 -1.12 5.32
N VAL A 290 -2.59 0.08 5.86
CA VAL A 290 -3.62 1.00 6.35
C VAL A 290 -4.60 1.38 5.24
N LYS A 291 -4.12 1.73 4.04
CA LYS A 291 -5.00 2.08 2.92
C LYS A 291 -5.88 0.90 2.49
N SER A 292 -5.32 -0.29 2.40
CA SER A 292 -6.07 -1.51 2.10
C SER A 292 -7.13 -1.81 3.16
N MET A 293 -6.76 -1.71 4.44
CA MET A 293 -7.69 -1.87 5.56
C MET A 293 -8.80 -0.83 5.53
N ALA A 294 -8.49 0.44 5.27
CA ALA A 294 -9.47 1.52 5.21
C ALA A 294 -10.43 1.36 4.03
N GLN A 295 -9.93 0.96 2.85
CA GLN A 295 -10.79 0.65 1.70
C GLN A 295 -11.68 -0.56 1.99
N TYR A 296 -11.15 -1.62 2.61
CA TYR A 296 -11.93 -2.78 3.03
C TYR A 296 -13.03 -2.40 4.03
N VAL A 297 -12.69 -1.66 5.09
CA VAL A 297 -13.66 -1.16 6.07
C VAL A 297 -14.73 -0.34 5.36
N HIS A 298 -14.38 0.59 4.46
CA HIS A 298 -15.37 1.37 3.71
C HIS A 298 -16.33 0.49 2.88
N THR A 299 -15.84 -0.61 2.29
CA THR A 299 -16.70 -1.55 1.56
C THR A 299 -17.59 -2.40 2.47
N VAL A 300 -17.13 -2.69 3.69
CA VAL A 300 -17.82 -3.53 4.67
C VAL A 300 -18.79 -2.74 5.55
N ASP A 301 -18.50 -1.46 5.85
CA ASP A 301 -19.32 -0.58 6.72
C ASP A 301 -20.71 -0.30 6.12
N LYS A 302 -20.87 -0.49 4.80
CA LYS A 302 -22.21 -0.53 4.16
C LYS A 302 -23.12 -1.65 4.69
N ARG A 303 -22.61 -2.54 5.54
CA ARG A 303 -23.30 -3.72 6.11
C ARG A 303 -23.43 -3.69 7.64
N ASP A 304 -23.17 -2.55 8.28
CA ASP A 304 -23.40 -2.31 9.72
C ASP A 304 -22.62 -3.25 10.67
N ASN A 305 -21.28 -3.30 10.52
CA ASN A 305 -20.41 -4.15 11.34
C ASN A 305 -19.73 -3.38 12.49
N PHE A 306 -19.92 -3.85 13.72
CA PHE A 306 -19.21 -3.35 14.90
C PHE A 306 -17.68 -3.44 14.75
N ARG A 307 -16.94 -2.42 15.22
CA ARG A 307 -15.47 -2.33 15.15
C ARG A 307 -14.72 -3.61 15.57
N ARG A 308 -15.25 -4.34 16.56
CA ARG A 308 -14.61 -5.53 17.16
C ARG A 308 -14.54 -6.75 16.24
N THR A 309 -15.44 -6.86 15.27
CA THR A 309 -15.58 -8.04 14.40
C THR A 309 -15.19 -7.75 12.94
N ARG A 310 -14.61 -6.58 12.66
CA ARG A 310 -14.26 -6.15 11.29
C ARG A 310 -13.13 -6.98 10.66
N PHE A 311 -12.22 -7.48 11.48
CA PHE A 311 -11.03 -8.21 11.03
C PHE A 311 -10.93 -9.59 11.68
N SER A 312 -10.38 -10.56 10.95
CA SER A 312 -10.17 -11.93 11.43
C SER A 312 -9.15 -11.98 12.56
N ASP A 313 -9.29 -12.96 13.46
CA ASP A 313 -8.34 -13.10 14.58
C ASP A 313 -6.94 -13.47 14.09
N ARG A 314 -6.85 -14.30 13.03
CA ARG A 314 -5.59 -14.58 12.33
C ARG A 314 -4.88 -13.29 11.88
N PHE A 315 -5.61 -12.35 11.28
CA PHE A 315 -5.02 -11.08 10.86
C PHE A 315 -4.56 -10.24 12.07
N LYS A 316 -5.31 -10.24 13.18
CA LYS A 316 -4.88 -9.55 14.41
C LYS A 316 -3.60 -10.15 14.99
N ASP A 317 -3.44 -11.47 14.91
CA ASP A 317 -2.21 -12.17 15.33
C ASP A 317 -1.03 -11.80 14.42
N ASP A 318 -1.27 -11.70 13.10
CA ASP A 318 -0.25 -11.23 12.15
C ASP A 318 0.19 -9.78 12.46
N ILE A 319 -0.75 -8.86 12.73
CA ILE A 319 -0.44 -7.48 13.16
C ILE A 319 0.37 -7.48 14.46
N THR A 320 -0.03 -8.28 15.45
CA THR A 320 0.69 -8.38 16.72
C THR A 320 2.12 -8.85 16.51
N THR A 321 2.31 -9.85 15.64
CA THR A 321 3.62 -10.37 15.27
C THR A 321 4.46 -9.31 14.58
N ILE A 322 3.90 -8.57 13.61
CA ILE A 322 4.59 -7.46 12.93
C ILE A 322 5.08 -6.42 13.93
N VAL A 323 4.22 -5.95 14.84
CA VAL A 323 4.61 -4.95 15.86
C VAL A 323 5.74 -5.48 16.74
N ASN A 324 5.67 -6.73 17.19
CA ASN A 324 6.70 -7.32 18.05
C ASN A 324 8.04 -7.51 17.32
N VAL A 325 8.01 -7.91 16.05
CA VAL A 325 9.22 -8.08 15.23
C VAL A 325 9.85 -6.73 14.92
N VAL A 326 9.06 -5.74 14.50
CA VAL A 326 9.54 -4.38 14.23
C VAL A 326 10.12 -3.74 15.49
N THR A 327 9.49 -3.92 16.65
CA THR A 327 10.02 -3.43 17.94
C THR A 327 11.36 -4.07 18.27
N SER A 328 11.50 -5.38 18.02
CA SER A 328 12.78 -6.08 18.20
C SER A 328 13.84 -5.58 17.25
N GLU A 329 13.49 -5.27 16.00
CA GLU A 329 14.39 -4.73 15.00
C GLU A 329 14.87 -3.32 15.38
N ILE A 330 13.95 -2.43 15.81
CA ILE A 330 14.30 -1.10 16.36
C ILE A 330 15.31 -1.25 17.49
N ALA A 331 15.03 -2.14 18.46
CA ALA A 331 15.93 -2.37 19.58
C ALA A 331 17.31 -2.91 19.13
N ALA A 332 17.35 -3.79 18.13
CA ALA A 332 18.60 -4.34 17.59
C ALA A 332 19.45 -3.28 16.88
N LEU A 333 18.83 -2.37 16.13
CA LEU A 333 19.52 -1.25 15.46
C LEU A 333 20.11 -0.26 16.47
N LEU A 334 19.40 0.02 17.56
CA LEU A 334 19.84 0.96 18.61
C LEU A 334 20.99 0.43 19.48
N VAL A 335 21.27 -0.88 19.44
CA VAL A 335 22.44 -1.48 20.13
C VAL A 335 23.72 -1.30 19.32
N LYS A 336 23.61 -1.06 18.00
CA LYS A 336 24.75 -0.89 17.09
C LYS A 336 25.23 0.57 17.04
N PRO A 337 26.50 0.85 16.69
CA PRO A 337 27.05 2.21 16.70
C PRO A 337 26.41 3.18 15.68
N THR A 338 26.22 4.42 16.16
CA THR A 338 25.73 5.70 15.58
C THR A 338 25.02 5.76 14.22
N LYS A 339 25.49 5.11 13.15
CA LYS A 339 24.91 5.28 11.79
C LYS A 339 23.56 4.57 11.60
N GLU A 340 23.25 3.58 12.44
CA GLU A 340 21.97 2.84 12.40
C GLU A 340 20.87 3.49 13.25
N ASN A 341 21.18 4.54 14.04
CA ASN A 341 20.20 5.22 14.91
C ASN A 341 19.15 6.00 14.11
N GLU A 342 19.54 6.73 13.05
CA GLU A 342 18.59 7.45 12.20
C GLU A 342 17.58 6.49 11.53
N GLN A 343 18.03 5.28 11.21
CA GLN A 343 17.16 4.26 10.64
C GLN A 343 16.18 3.73 11.69
N ALA A 344 16.65 3.47 12.91
CA ALA A 344 15.78 3.07 14.02
C ALA A 344 14.71 4.13 14.31
N GLU A 345 15.06 5.41 14.31
CA GLU A 345 14.13 6.54 14.47
C GLU A 345 13.06 6.56 13.37
N LYS A 346 13.46 6.41 12.10
CA LYS A 346 12.51 6.35 10.97
C LYS A 346 11.53 5.19 11.09
N ILE A 347 12.01 4.01 11.49
CA ILE A 347 11.16 2.83 11.70
C ILE A 347 10.20 3.06 12.87
N ASN A 348 10.69 3.67 13.95
CA ASN A 348 9.89 4.01 15.12
C ASN A 348 8.76 4.99 14.79
N ILE A 349 9.06 6.05 14.05
CA ILE A 349 8.06 7.01 13.55
C ILE A 349 7.04 6.30 12.65
N SER A 350 7.51 5.43 11.75
CA SER A 350 6.63 4.67 10.85
C SER A 350 5.67 3.76 11.63
N LEU A 351 6.17 3.07 12.66
CA LEU A 351 5.36 2.22 13.54
C LEU A 351 4.35 3.05 14.36
N ALA A 352 4.76 4.23 14.83
CA ALA A 352 3.87 5.13 15.57
C ALA A 352 2.69 5.60 14.71
N PHE A 353 2.95 6.05 13.47
CA PHE A 353 1.89 6.43 12.53
C PHE A 353 1.02 5.24 12.11
N PHE A 354 1.60 4.05 11.99
CA PHE A 354 0.83 2.83 11.75
C PHE A 354 -0.18 2.59 12.87
N LEU A 355 0.26 2.55 14.13
CA LEU A 355 -0.63 2.35 15.28
C LEU A 355 -1.60 3.51 15.48
N TYR A 356 -1.21 4.74 15.17
CA TYR A 356 -2.08 5.91 15.12
C TYR A 356 -3.28 5.67 14.19
N ASP A 357 -3.02 5.24 12.95
CA ASP A 357 -4.07 4.99 11.97
C ASP A 357 -4.94 3.77 12.40
N LEU A 358 -4.35 2.77 13.07
CA LEU A 358 -5.09 1.63 13.60
C LEU A 358 -6.12 2.01 14.68
N LEU A 359 -5.91 3.09 15.45
CA LEU A 359 -6.89 3.58 16.45
C LEU A 359 -8.24 3.95 15.81
N SER A 360 -8.24 4.31 14.52
CA SER A 360 -9.43 4.65 13.75
C SER A 360 -10.05 3.42 13.06
N LEU A 361 -9.25 2.38 12.76
CA LEU A 361 -9.67 1.22 11.97
C LEU A 361 -10.06 0.00 12.83
N MET A 362 -9.35 -0.26 13.92
CA MET A 362 -9.48 -1.47 14.75
C MET A 362 -10.11 -1.19 16.13
N ASP A 363 -10.29 -2.24 16.95
CA ASP A 363 -10.67 -2.08 18.35
C ASP A 363 -9.55 -1.37 19.14
N ARG A 364 -9.90 -0.29 19.85
CA ARG A 364 -8.91 0.52 20.58
C ARG A 364 -8.23 -0.24 21.70
N GLY A 365 -8.94 -1.15 22.38
CA GLY A 365 -8.36 -1.99 23.43
C GLY A 365 -7.26 -2.90 22.88
N PHE A 366 -7.48 -3.49 21.71
CA PHE A 366 -6.45 -4.23 20.98
C PHE A 366 -5.23 -3.34 20.65
N VAL A 367 -5.44 -2.14 20.07
CA VAL A 367 -4.34 -1.24 19.72
C VAL A 367 -3.56 -0.75 20.95
N PHE A 368 -4.25 -0.42 22.05
CA PHE A 368 -3.58 -0.06 23.31
C PHE A 368 -2.73 -1.21 23.88
N ASN A 369 -3.16 -2.46 23.71
CA ASN A 369 -2.33 -3.60 24.07
C ASN A 369 -1.05 -3.67 23.22
N LEU A 370 -1.13 -3.39 21.91
CA LEU A 370 0.06 -3.30 21.05
C LEU A 370 1.02 -2.19 21.50
N ILE A 371 0.49 -1.00 21.83
CA ILE A 371 1.28 0.13 22.35
C ILE A 371 1.99 -0.26 23.65
N LYS A 372 1.27 -0.95 24.56
CA LYS A 372 1.83 -1.47 25.80
C LYS A 372 2.94 -2.49 25.53
N HIS A 373 2.73 -3.42 24.60
CA HIS A 373 3.73 -4.42 24.23
C HIS A 373 5.00 -3.77 23.67
N TYR A 374 4.87 -2.81 22.75
CA TYR A 374 5.98 -2.03 22.24
C TYR A 374 6.79 -1.39 23.38
N CYS A 375 6.13 -0.67 24.29
CA CYS A 375 6.79 0.02 25.41
C CYS A 375 7.56 -0.95 26.33
N ASN A 376 6.92 -2.08 26.67
CA ASN A 376 7.51 -3.09 27.55
C ASN A 376 8.69 -3.81 26.89
N GLN A 377 8.55 -4.20 25.63
CA GLN A 377 9.58 -4.92 24.88
C GLN A 377 10.80 -4.05 24.61
N LEU A 378 10.60 -2.78 24.25
CA LEU A 378 11.70 -1.84 24.05
C LEU A 378 12.45 -1.58 25.36
N SER A 379 11.74 -1.42 26.48
CA SER A 379 12.35 -1.24 27.80
C SER A 379 13.12 -2.48 28.26
N ALA A 380 12.66 -3.68 27.91
CA ALA A 380 13.35 -4.93 28.26
C ALA A 380 14.62 -5.18 27.42
N LYS A 381 14.71 -4.62 26.22
CA LYS A 381 15.85 -4.83 25.29
C LYS A 381 16.89 -3.72 25.31
N LEU A 382 16.54 -2.51 25.74
CA LEU A 382 17.46 -1.37 25.75
C LEU A 382 17.93 -1.00 27.15
N ASN A 383 19.25 -1.01 27.34
CA ASN A 383 19.90 -0.59 28.59
C ASN A 383 20.26 0.92 28.60
N ASN A 384 20.28 1.57 27.43
CA ASN A 384 20.58 3.00 27.30
C ASN A 384 19.34 3.84 27.59
N LEU A 385 19.26 4.36 28.82
CA LEU A 385 18.08 5.06 29.33
C LEU A 385 17.73 6.35 28.54
N PRO A 386 18.67 7.28 28.23
CA PRO A 386 18.37 8.44 27.40
C PRO A 386 17.76 8.11 26.02
N THR A 387 18.35 7.16 25.29
CA THR A 387 17.85 6.76 23.97
C THR A 387 16.48 6.09 24.06
N LEU A 388 16.28 5.23 25.06
CA LEU A 388 14.98 4.59 25.33
C LEU A 388 13.89 5.64 25.60
N ILE A 389 14.18 6.63 26.44
CA ILE A 389 13.25 7.71 26.75
C ILE A 389 12.91 8.51 25.48
N SER A 390 13.92 8.91 24.71
CA SER A 390 13.72 9.66 23.45
C SER A 390 12.80 8.92 22.48
N MET A 391 13.09 7.64 22.20
CA MET A 391 12.31 6.81 21.27
C MET A 391 10.86 6.64 21.73
N ARG A 392 10.64 6.42 23.03
CA ARG A 392 9.29 6.28 23.60
C ARG A 392 8.52 7.59 23.58
N LEU A 393 9.15 8.70 23.94
CA LEU A 393 8.50 10.01 23.95
C LEU A 393 8.07 10.40 22.54
N GLU A 394 8.93 10.20 21.54
CA GLU A 394 8.58 10.50 20.15
C GLU A 394 7.45 9.61 19.63
N PHE A 395 7.51 8.31 19.94
CA PHE A 395 6.46 7.35 19.60
C PHE A 395 5.11 7.72 20.23
N LEU A 396 5.10 8.00 21.54
CA LEU A 396 3.89 8.38 22.27
C LEU A 396 3.37 9.75 21.85
N ARG A 397 4.26 10.70 21.51
CA ARG A 397 3.88 12.03 21.02
C ARG A 397 3.03 11.93 19.76
N ILE A 398 3.43 11.08 18.81
CA ILE A 398 2.65 10.81 17.58
C ILE A 398 1.30 10.17 17.93
N LEU A 399 1.26 9.20 18.84
CA LEU A 399 0.00 8.54 19.22
C LEU A 399 -0.96 9.48 19.95
N CYS A 400 -0.45 10.34 20.83
CA CYS A 400 -1.23 11.31 21.59
C CYS A 400 -1.76 12.46 20.71
N SER A 401 -1.26 12.65 19.48
CA SER A 401 -1.83 13.62 18.55
C SER A 401 -3.11 13.12 17.86
N HIS A 402 -3.67 11.97 18.27
CA HIS A 402 -4.88 11.40 17.67
C HIS A 402 -6.12 12.19 18.07
N GLU A 403 -7.03 12.42 17.11
CA GLU A 403 -8.21 13.31 17.19
C GLU A 403 -9.14 13.09 18.41
N HIS A 404 -9.00 11.98 19.13
CA HIS A 404 -9.81 11.68 20.32
C HIS A 404 -9.04 11.69 21.64
N TYR A 405 -7.77 12.10 21.64
CA TYR A 405 -7.06 12.40 22.88
C TYR A 405 -7.51 13.76 23.40
N LEU A 406 -8.64 13.79 24.09
CA LEU A 406 -8.99 14.91 24.94
C LEU A 406 -7.91 15.00 26.02
N ASN A 407 -7.12 16.07 25.99
CA ASN A 407 -6.33 16.44 27.16
C ASN A 407 -7.35 16.70 28.26
N LEU A 408 -7.56 15.72 29.14
CA LEU A 408 -8.43 15.89 30.28
C LEU A 408 -7.77 16.95 31.15
N ASN A 409 -8.16 18.20 30.95
CA ASN A 409 -8.06 19.23 31.97
C ASN A 409 -8.97 18.77 33.11
N LEU A 410 -8.51 17.77 33.86
CA LEU A 410 -9.12 17.40 35.11
C LEU A 410 -9.06 18.66 35.95
N PHE A 411 -10.23 19.18 36.33
CA PHE A 411 -10.30 20.21 37.34
C PHE A 411 -9.58 19.67 38.57
N PHE A 412 -8.37 20.14 38.81
CA PHE A 412 -7.71 19.94 40.07
C PHE A 412 -8.56 20.70 41.09
N MET A 413 -9.24 19.97 41.99
CA MET A 413 -10.05 20.57 43.05
C MET A 413 -9.22 21.47 43.98
N ASN A 414 -7.88 21.37 43.92
CA ASN A 414 -6.96 22.21 44.65
C ASN A 414 -5.98 22.89 43.67
N ALA A 415 -5.95 24.23 43.69
CA ALA A 415 -5.05 25.04 42.87
C ALA A 415 -3.56 24.81 43.19
N ASP A 416 -3.24 24.28 44.38
CA ASP A 416 -1.87 24.13 44.88
C ASP A 416 -1.13 22.87 44.39
N THR A 417 -1.80 21.96 43.67
CA THR A 417 -1.17 20.73 43.13
C THR A 417 -1.11 20.67 41.60
N ALA A 418 -1.50 21.74 40.91
CA ALA A 418 -1.39 21.82 39.46
C ALA A 418 0.09 21.97 39.04
N PRO A 419 0.61 21.13 38.13
CA PRO A 419 1.91 21.39 37.51
C PRO A 419 1.83 22.70 36.71
N PRO A 420 2.90 23.51 36.67
CA PRO A 420 2.89 24.75 35.91
C PRO A 420 2.63 24.44 34.43
N SER A 421 1.58 25.07 33.88
CA SER A 421 1.25 25.00 32.46
C SER A 421 2.47 25.41 31.62
N PRO A 422 2.84 24.66 30.56
CA PRO A 422 3.92 25.04 29.66
C PRO A 422 3.56 26.25 28.77
N CYS A 423 2.30 26.72 28.80
CA CYS A 423 1.84 27.91 28.10
C CYS A 423 1.32 28.93 29.13
N PRO A 424 2.00 30.07 29.35
CA PRO A 424 1.40 31.17 30.09
C PRO A 424 0.28 31.78 29.24
N SER A 425 -0.94 31.76 29.75
CA SER A 425 -2.11 32.38 29.11
C SER A 425 -1.95 33.90 29.12
N ILE A 426 -1.66 34.50 27.96
CA ILE A 426 -1.51 35.97 27.79
C ILE A 426 -2.88 36.66 27.61
N SER A 427 -3.89 36.27 28.38
CA SER A 427 -5.20 36.94 28.37
C SER A 427 -5.82 36.92 29.75
N SER A 428 -5.29 37.80 30.60
CA SER A 428 -5.95 38.38 31.77
C SER A 428 -5.02 39.43 32.42
N GLN A 429 -4.50 40.35 31.61
CA GLN A 429 -3.89 41.59 32.11
C GLN A 429 -4.54 42.77 31.38
N SER A 430 -5.81 43.02 31.69
CA SER A 430 -6.52 44.29 31.41
C SER A 430 -7.97 44.19 31.90
N ALA A 431 -8.13 44.01 33.21
CA ALA A 431 -9.34 44.37 33.92
C ALA A 431 -8.98 44.51 35.40
N ASP A 432 -8.35 45.64 35.74
CA ASP A 432 -8.62 46.46 36.92
C ASP A 432 -7.94 47.83 36.75
#